data_AF-A0A6P5RGL1-F1
#
_entry.id   AF-A0A6P5RGL1-F1
#
_cell.length_a   1.000
_cell.length_b   1.000
_cell.length_c   1.000
_cell.angle_alpha   90.00
_cell.angle_beta   90.00
_cell.angle_gamma   90.00
#
_symmetry.space_group_name_H-M   'P 1'
#
loop_
_entity.id
_entity.type
_entity.pdbx_description
1 polymer ?
#
loop_
_entity_poly.entity_id
_entity_poly.type
_entity_poly.pdbx_seq_one_letter_code
_entity_poly.pdbx_strand_id
1 'polypeptide(L)'
;MEMANALIVDILKKKPCSASECRNKNLENMDPDGLTYFEGLMEEPSLSSSLDILEKDYDDAIRSKGELDERVFINEEDSLLGSGSFSGGSMNLSGVKRKFDSIASPTKPIASPLSPHHTLASHLNGGANSKMVATPVSTAMTTAKWLRTFISPLPSKPSAKLEGFLALCDRDVTNDVVRRAQVILEVIFPSSALGERFVTGSLQSADLMDNIWAEQRRLEALKLYFRVLEAMCRAEAQILHATNLTSLLTNERFHRCMLACSAELVLATHKTVTMLFPAVLERT
;
A
#
# COMPACT_ATOMS: atom_id res chain seq x y z
N MET A 1 -17.63 -4.05 -9.72
CA MET A 1 -18.89 -3.31 -9.51
C MET A 1 -20.03 -4.26 -9.17
N GLU A 2 -20.17 -5.38 -9.88
CA GLU A 2 -21.19 -6.42 -9.62
C GLU A 2 -21.21 -6.94 -8.17
N MET A 3 -20.05 -7.12 -7.54
CA MET A 3 -19.95 -7.55 -6.14
C MET A 3 -20.56 -6.54 -5.17
N ALA A 4 -20.38 -5.24 -5.41
CA ALA A 4 -20.95 -4.20 -4.56
C ALA A 4 -22.49 -4.17 -4.69
N ASN A 5 -23.01 -4.33 -5.91
CA ASN A 5 -24.44 -4.44 -6.13
C ASN A 5 -25.04 -5.65 -5.41
N ALA A 6 -24.36 -6.81 -5.46
CA ALA A 6 -24.79 -8.00 -4.74
C ALA A 6 -24.83 -7.78 -3.22
N LEU A 7 -23.86 -7.07 -2.64
CA LEU A 7 -23.85 -6.72 -1.21
C LEU A 7 -24.98 -5.76 -0.84
N ILE A 8 -25.30 -4.78 -1.69
CA ILE A 8 -26.45 -3.88 -1.46
C ILE A 8 -27.75 -4.68 -1.44
N VAL A 9 -27.91 -5.64 -2.35
CA VAL A 9 -29.08 -6.52 -2.37
C VAL A 9 -29.13 -7.40 -1.14
N ASP A 10 -28.00 -7.97 -0.72
CA ASP A 10 -27.99 -8.91 0.39
C ASP A 10 -28.14 -8.23 1.75
N ILE A 11 -27.45 -7.13 2.00
CA ILE A 11 -27.47 -6.46 3.31
C ILE A 11 -28.71 -5.56 3.40
N LEU A 12 -28.88 -4.65 2.45
CA LEU A 12 -29.93 -3.62 2.51
C LEU A 12 -31.27 -4.10 1.95
N LYS A 13 -31.33 -5.30 1.36
CA LYS A 13 -32.53 -5.90 0.73
C LYS A 13 -33.18 -4.97 -0.30
N LYS A 14 -32.38 -4.09 -0.92
CA LYS A 14 -32.81 -3.17 -1.99
C LYS A 14 -32.81 -3.90 -3.33
N LYS A 15 -33.83 -3.63 -4.15
CA LYS A 15 -33.95 -4.25 -5.47
C LYS A 15 -33.12 -3.46 -6.49
N PRO A 16 -32.29 -4.14 -7.30
CA PRO A 16 -31.60 -3.49 -8.40
C PRO A 16 -32.61 -3.24 -9.53
N CYS A 17 -32.56 -2.05 -10.10
CA CYS A 17 -33.33 -1.64 -11.27
C CYS A 17 -32.38 -1.21 -12.38
N SER A 18 -32.83 -1.27 -13.63
CA SER A 18 -32.07 -0.65 -14.72
C SER A 18 -32.16 0.87 -14.60
N ALA A 19 -31.03 1.58 -14.75
CA ALA A 19 -31.06 3.04 -14.75
C ALA A 19 -31.94 3.62 -15.88
N SER A 20 -32.12 2.87 -16.98
CA SER A 20 -33.01 3.23 -18.09
C SER A 20 -34.50 3.20 -17.75
N GLU A 21 -34.88 2.50 -16.67
CA GLU A 21 -36.27 2.42 -16.18
C GLU A 21 -36.58 3.51 -15.12
N CYS A 22 -35.57 4.29 -14.73
CA CYS A 22 -35.69 5.29 -13.68
C CYS A 22 -36.45 6.53 -14.15
N ARG A 23 -37.50 6.91 -13.42
CA ARG A 23 -38.39 8.05 -13.74
C ARG A 23 -37.84 9.42 -13.32
N ASN A 24 -36.61 9.48 -12.78
CA ASN A 24 -36.05 10.72 -12.25
C ASN A 24 -35.52 11.65 -13.36
N LYS A 25 -35.94 12.92 -13.31
CA LYS A 25 -35.71 13.96 -14.34
C LYS A 25 -34.25 14.43 -14.48
N ASN A 26 -33.29 13.87 -13.75
CA ASN A 26 -31.91 14.37 -13.66
C ASN A 26 -30.87 13.57 -14.47
N LEU A 27 -31.31 12.66 -15.36
CA LEU A 27 -30.41 11.81 -16.16
C LEU A 27 -30.16 12.37 -17.57
N GLU A 28 -30.56 13.61 -17.87
CA GLU A 28 -30.50 14.21 -19.23
C GLU A 28 -29.09 14.24 -19.86
N ASN A 29 -28.01 14.05 -19.08
CA ASN A 29 -26.62 14.02 -19.55
C ASN A 29 -25.86 12.72 -19.22
N MET A 30 -26.53 11.63 -18.85
CA MET A 30 -25.88 10.34 -18.56
C MET A 30 -26.37 9.26 -19.50
N ASP A 31 -25.45 8.42 -19.99
CA ASP A 31 -25.80 7.17 -20.66
C ASP A 31 -26.24 6.13 -19.60
N PRO A 32 -27.53 5.75 -19.56
CA PRO A 32 -28.04 4.83 -18.54
C PRO A 32 -27.74 3.36 -18.87
N ASP A 33 -27.19 3.06 -20.06
CA ASP A 33 -27.02 1.68 -20.51
C ASP A 33 -25.96 0.95 -19.67
N GLY A 34 -26.36 -0.20 -19.12
CA GLY A 34 -25.52 -1.03 -18.24
C GLY A 34 -25.37 -0.52 -16.80
N LEU A 35 -26.04 0.57 -16.42
CA LEU A 35 -26.02 1.10 -15.05
C LEU A 35 -27.13 0.48 -14.19
N THR A 36 -26.76 0.10 -12.96
CA THR A 36 -27.71 -0.37 -11.94
C THR A 36 -28.13 0.78 -11.04
N TYR A 37 -29.43 0.93 -10.83
CA TYR A 37 -30.05 1.92 -9.97
C TYR A 37 -30.73 1.24 -8.77
N PHE A 38 -30.64 1.85 -7.58
CA PHE A 38 -31.32 1.40 -6.38
C PHE A 38 -32.22 2.53 -5.87
N GLU A 39 -33.53 2.35 -6.04
CA GLU A 39 -34.52 3.35 -5.66
C GLU A 39 -34.52 3.61 -4.16
N GLY A 40 -34.51 4.89 -3.78
CA GLY A 40 -34.45 5.29 -2.38
C GLY A 40 -33.26 4.68 -1.64
N LEU A 41 -32.09 4.50 -2.25
CA LEU A 41 -30.90 4.07 -1.50
C LEU A 41 -30.34 5.21 -0.65
N MET A 42 -30.28 6.42 -1.21
CA MET A 42 -29.73 7.63 -0.58
C MET A 42 -30.80 8.68 -0.26
N GLU A 43 -32.08 8.29 -0.33
CA GLU A 43 -33.19 9.20 -0.06
C GLU A 43 -33.48 9.27 1.44
N GLU A 44 -33.79 10.47 1.94
CA GLU A 44 -34.07 10.74 3.35
C GLU A 44 -35.06 9.77 4.05
N PRO A 45 -36.19 9.36 3.43
CA PRO A 45 -37.14 8.44 4.09
C PRO A 45 -36.60 7.03 4.33
N SER A 46 -35.60 6.59 3.56
CA SER A 46 -35.06 5.23 3.61
C SER A 46 -33.65 5.18 4.19
N LEU A 47 -32.97 6.33 4.30
CA LEU A 47 -31.62 6.45 4.80
C LEU A 47 -31.51 5.97 6.26
N SER A 48 -32.44 6.41 7.14
CA SER A 48 -32.45 5.96 8.54
C SER A 48 -32.57 4.43 8.65
N SER A 49 -33.52 3.84 7.94
CA SER A 49 -33.70 2.38 7.96
C SER A 49 -32.49 1.65 7.40
N SER A 50 -31.86 2.18 6.36
CA SER A 50 -30.67 1.58 5.75
C SER A 50 -29.48 1.63 6.71
N LEU A 51 -29.32 2.74 7.44
CA LEU A 51 -28.28 2.87 8.47
C LEU A 51 -28.51 1.90 9.63
N ASP A 52 -29.75 1.70 10.08
CA ASP A 52 -30.07 0.74 11.15
C ASP A 52 -29.76 -0.70 10.73
N ILE A 53 -30.02 -1.05 9.45
CA ILE A 53 -29.67 -2.35 8.89
C ILE A 53 -28.14 -2.54 8.86
N LEU A 54 -27.39 -1.54 8.39
CA LEU A 54 -25.93 -1.59 8.34
C LEU A 54 -25.31 -1.66 9.74
N GLU A 55 -25.86 -0.92 10.70
CA GLU A 55 -25.36 -0.96 12.08
C GLU A 55 -25.59 -2.34 12.70
N LYS A 56 -26.75 -2.96 12.45
CA LYS A 56 -27.02 -4.32 12.90
C LYS A 56 -26.12 -5.36 12.22
N ASP A 57 -25.92 -5.25 10.92
CA ASP A 57 -25.05 -6.15 10.15
C ASP A 57 -23.60 -6.09 10.67
N TYR A 58 -23.10 -4.87 10.90
CA TYR A 58 -21.80 -4.63 11.51
C TYR A 58 -21.69 -5.24 12.92
N ASP A 59 -22.69 -4.99 13.76
CA ASP A 59 -22.80 -5.54 15.12
C ASP A 59 -22.73 -7.08 15.13
N ASP A 60 -23.45 -7.74 14.21
CA ASP A 60 -23.48 -9.20 14.08
C ASP A 60 -22.13 -9.74 13.56
N ALA A 61 -21.46 -9.01 12.66
CA ALA A 61 -20.12 -9.34 12.19
C ALA A 61 -19.07 -9.26 13.32
N ILE A 62 -19.10 -8.21 14.14
CA ILE A 62 -18.20 -8.05 15.28
C ILE A 62 -18.44 -9.14 16.33
N ARG A 63 -19.71 -9.40 16.68
CA ARG A 63 -20.06 -10.45 17.66
C ARG A 63 -19.66 -11.86 17.20
N SER A 64 -19.79 -12.15 15.91
CA SER A 64 -19.48 -13.48 15.38
C SER A 64 -17.97 -13.73 15.19
N LYS A 65 -17.19 -12.71 14.81
CA LYS A 65 -15.74 -12.83 14.59
C LYS A 65 -14.90 -12.53 15.82
N GLY A 66 -15.45 -11.83 16.82
CA GLY A 66 -14.70 -11.39 17.99
C GLY A 66 -13.63 -10.33 17.68
N GLU A 67 -13.83 -9.55 16.61
CA GLU A 67 -12.92 -8.48 16.20
C GLU A 67 -13.14 -7.21 17.05
N LEU A 68 -12.20 -6.26 16.97
CA LEU A 68 -12.30 -4.98 17.66
C LEU A 68 -13.37 -4.11 16.99
N ASP A 69 -14.32 -3.57 17.77
CA ASP A 69 -15.30 -2.60 17.28
C ASP A 69 -14.63 -1.24 17.02
N GLU A 70 -14.36 -0.90 15.76
CA GLU A 70 -13.70 0.36 15.41
C GLU A 70 -14.54 1.61 15.69
N ARG A 71 -15.83 1.48 16.02
CA ARG A 71 -16.64 2.66 16.40
C ARG A 71 -16.20 3.27 17.71
N VAL A 72 -15.42 2.54 18.52
CA VAL A 72 -14.77 3.08 19.72
C VAL A 72 -13.88 4.30 19.42
N PHE A 73 -13.35 4.40 18.19
CA PHE A 73 -12.50 5.52 17.77
C PHE A 73 -13.28 6.77 17.32
N ILE A 74 -14.61 6.68 17.17
CA ILE A 74 -15.45 7.77 16.68
C ILE A 74 -15.78 8.76 17.80
N ASN A 75 -15.96 8.27 19.03
CA ASN A 75 -16.25 9.11 20.18
C ASN A 75 -14.95 9.42 20.93
N GLU A 76 -14.55 10.70 20.94
CA GLU A 76 -13.36 11.17 21.67
C GLU A 76 -13.45 10.88 23.17
N GLU A 77 -14.67 10.90 23.72
CA GLU A 77 -14.95 10.72 25.14
C GLU A 77 -14.82 9.25 25.63
N ASP A 78 -14.90 8.27 24.73
CA ASP A 78 -14.69 6.84 25.02
C ASP A 78 -13.35 6.31 24.47
N SER A 79 -12.55 7.16 23.84
CA SER A 79 -11.25 6.81 23.25
C SER A 79 -10.18 6.65 24.33
N LEU A 80 -10.14 5.47 24.96
CA LEU A 80 -9.19 5.09 26.04
C LEU A 80 -7.70 5.10 25.65
N LEU A 81 -7.38 5.38 24.39
CA LEU A 81 -6.00 5.35 23.87
C LEU A 81 -5.18 6.61 24.17
N GLY A 82 -5.80 7.62 24.82
CA GLY A 82 -5.13 8.87 25.19
C GLY A 82 -4.89 9.08 26.69
N SER A 83 -5.46 8.27 27.58
CA SER A 83 -5.35 8.48 29.04
C SER A 83 -4.67 7.31 29.73
N GLY A 84 -3.44 7.51 30.19
CA GLY A 84 -2.58 6.50 30.81
C GLY A 84 -3.04 6.05 32.18
N SER A 85 -4.12 5.27 32.27
CA SER A 85 -4.47 4.50 33.46
C SER A 85 -5.19 3.21 33.09
N PHE A 86 -4.41 2.17 32.80
CA PHE A 86 -4.92 0.80 32.78
C PHE A 86 -4.95 0.26 34.21
N SER A 87 -6.05 0.48 34.93
CA SER A 87 -6.36 -0.30 36.13
C SER A 87 -7.32 -1.42 35.73
N GLY A 88 -6.89 -2.67 35.95
CA GLY A 88 -7.51 -3.89 35.46
C GLY A 88 -8.89 -4.20 36.05
N GLY A 89 -9.94 -3.63 35.47
CA GLY A 89 -11.32 -4.01 35.69
C GLY A 89 -11.99 -4.44 34.38
N SER A 90 -12.63 -5.62 34.40
CA SER A 90 -13.49 -6.12 33.32
C SER A 90 -14.51 -5.05 32.90
N MET A 91 -14.44 -4.57 31.66
CA MET A 91 -15.30 -3.51 31.14
C MET A 91 -16.32 -4.08 30.16
N ASN A 92 -17.60 -4.00 30.56
CA ASN A 92 -18.75 -4.32 29.71
C ASN A 92 -18.94 -3.20 28.68
N LEU A 93 -18.60 -3.48 27.43
CA LEU A 93 -18.85 -2.60 26.29
C LEU A 93 -20.31 -2.77 25.83
N SER A 94 -21.24 -2.04 26.44
CA SER A 94 -22.65 -2.02 26.04
C SER A 94 -23.02 -0.67 25.44
N GLY A 95 -23.27 -0.67 24.14
CA GLY A 95 -24.14 0.30 23.44
C GLY A 95 -23.65 1.74 23.38
N VAL A 96 -22.78 2.04 22.40
CA VAL A 96 -22.39 3.42 22.07
C VAL A 96 -23.55 4.11 21.32
N LYS A 97 -24.21 5.07 21.97
CA LYS A 97 -25.24 5.91 21.34
C LYS A 97 -24.56 7.06 20.58
N ARG A 98 -24.60 7.01 19.24
CA ARG A 98 -24.00 8.01 18.33
C ARG A 98 -24.58 9.42 18.56
N LYS A 99 -23.72 10.44 18.69
CA LYS A 99 -24.10 11.87 18.63
C LYS A 99 -23.66 12.44 17.28
N PHE A 100 -24.57 12.41 16.30
CA PHE A 100 -24.28 12.70 14.89
C PHE A 100 -24.01 14.20 14.60
N ASP A 101 -24.35 15.10 15.52
CA ASP A 101 -24.43 16.55 15.25
C ASP A 101 -23.07 17.28 15.09
N SER A 102 -21.93 16.62 15.26
CA SER A 102 -20.60 17.30 15.23
C SER A 102 -19.67 16.91 14.09
N ILE A 103 -20.00 15.90 13.29
CA ILE A 103 -19.14 15.39 12.19
C ILE A 103 -19.43 16.04 10.82
N ALA A 104 -20.49 16.84 10.71
CA ALA A 104 -20.88 17.51 9.46
C ALA A 104 -20.20 18.87 9.20
N SER A 105 -19.29 19.33 10.07
CA SER A 105 -18.59 20.61 9.90
C SER A 105 -17.15 20.39 9.41
N PRO A 106 -16.78 20.77 8.17
CA PRO A 106 -15.43 20.62 7.64
C PRO A 106 -14.40 21.59 8.24
N THR A 107 -14.82 22.42 9.20
CA THR A 107 -14.01 23.52 9.76
C THR A 107 -13.31 23.19 11.08
N LYS A 108 -13.47 21.99 11.63
CA LYS A 108 -12.76 21.58 12.86
C LYS A 108 -11.66 20.57 12.52
N PRO A 109 -10.38 20.87 12.82
CA PRO A 109 -9.33 19.88 12.67
C PRO A 109 -9.59 18.74 13.66
N ILE A 110 -9.74 17.53 13.14
CA ILE A 110 -9.75 16.29 13.92
C ILE A 110 -8.35 16.19 14.55
N ALA A 111 -8.25 16.55 15.83
CA ALA A 111 -7.04 16.33 16.60
C ALA A 111 -6.93 14.81 16.82
N SER A 112 -6.17 14.13 15.96
CA SER A 112 -5.93 12.70 16.11
C SER A 112 -5.22 12.44 17.45
N PRO A 113 -5.72 11.54 18.32
CA PRO A 113 -5.10 11.20 19.60
C PRO A 113 -3.73 10.51 19.43
N LEU A 114 -3.33 10.15 18.21
CA LEU A 114 -2.01 9.64 17.87
C LEU A 114 -0.98 10.75 17.56
N SER A 115 -1.39 12.02 17.65
CA SER A 115 -0.43 13.14 17.63
C SER A 115 0.19 13.25 19.02
N PRO A 116 1.52 13.38 19.16
CA PRO A 116 2.14 13.64 20.45
C PRO A 116 1.66 15.00 20.95
N HIS A 117 0.63 15.02 21.79
CA HIS A 117 0.14 16.23 22.42
C HIS A 117 1.15 16.65 23.48
N HIS A 118 1.77 17.80 23.20
CA HIS A 118 2.66 18.53 24.08
C HIS A 118 2.08 18.64 25.48
N THR A 119 2.85 18.19 26.48
CA THR A 119 2.67 18.63 27.87
C THR A 119 2.74 20.15 27.89
N LEU A 120 1.64 20.80 28.27
CA LEU A 120 1.62 22.21 28.62
C LEU A 120 2.51 22.38 29.86
N ALA A 121 3.78 22.73 29.65
CA ALA A 121 4.68 23.16 30.72
C ALA A 121 5.56 24.31 30.21
N SER A 122 5.27 25.48 30.76
CA SER A 122 6.17 26.64 30.97
C SER A 122 6.91 27.28 29.79
N HIS A 123 6.53 28.54 29.51
CA HIS A 123 7.40 29.71 29.30
C HIS A 123 8.86 29.47 28.84
N LEU A 124 9.21 29.88 27.61
CA LEU A 124 10.08 31.04 27.29
C LEU A 124 10.38 31.08 25.78
N ASN A 125 10.60 32.30 25.27
CA ASN A 125 10.99 32.65 23.91
C ASN A 125 11.89 31.65 23.17
N GLY A 126 11.48 31.32 21.94
CA GLY A 126 12.35 30.73 20.92
C GLY A 126 11.52 30.20 19.77
N GLY A 127 11.66 30.79 18.58
CA GLY A 127 10.98 30.37 17.36
C GLY A 127 11.31 28.91 17.03
N ALA A 128 10.49 27.99 17.51
CA ALA A 128 10.56 26.59 17.20
C ALA A 128 9.55 26.33 16.08
N ASN A 129 10.04 26.13 14.86
CA ASN A 129 9.26 25.46 13.84
C ASN A 129 8.77 24.15 14.45
N SER A 130 7.48 24.10 14.79
CA SER A 130 6.79 22.87 15.19
C SER A 130 6.93 21.91 14.01
N LYS A 131 7.95 21.06 14.04
CA LYS A 131 8.09 19.95 13.11
C LYS A 131 6.96 19.00 13.48
N MET A 132 5.83 19.16 12.79
CA MET A 132 4.72 18.22 12.84
C MET A 132 5.30 16.82 12.65
N VAL A 133 5.24 15.99 13.69
CA VAL A 133 5.75 14.63 13.64
C VAL A 133 4.96 13.90 12.55
N ALA A 134 5.68 13.23 11.64
CA ALA A 134 5.04 12.54 10.53
C ALA A 134 4.11 11.44 11.06
N THR A 135 2.86 11.45 10.61
CA THR A 135 1.91 10.37 10.91
C THR A 135 2.27 9.14 10.09
N PRO A 136 1.86 7.92 10.50
CA PRO A 136 2.14 6.71 9.72
C PRO A 136 1.66 6.82 8.26
N VAL A 137 0.53 7.49 8.01
CA VAL A 137 0.02 7.74 6.65
C VAL A 137 0.93 8.71 5.90
N SER A 138 1.35 9.82 6.51
CA SER A 138 2.23 10.76 5.82
C SER A 138 3.59 10.15 5.51
N THR A 139 4.15 9.33 6.42
CA THR A 139 5.36 8.54 6.17
C THR A 139 5.18 7.61 4.96
N ALA A 140 4.06 6.86 4.90
CA ALA A 140 3.77 5.98 3.77
C ALA A 140 3.65 6.75 2.44
N MET A 141 2.98 7.90 2.47
CA MET A 141 2.81 8.75 1.30
C MET A 141 4.14 9.34 0.84
N THR A 142 5.02 9.73 1.77
CA THR A 142 6.36 10.21 1.45
C THR A 142 7.21 9.13 0.80
N THR A 143 7.24 7.91 1.34
CA THR A 143 8.01 6.80 0.75
C THR A 143 7.47 6.39 -0.62
N ALA A 144 6.16 6.32 -0.78
CA ALA A 144 5.53 6.02 -2.07
C ALA A 144 5.78 7.15 -3.10
N LYS A 145 5.77 8.41 -2.66
CA LYS A 145 6.14 9.54 -3.52
C LYS A 145 7.59 9.43 -3.99
N TRP A 146 8.51 9.10 -3.09
CA TRP A 146 9.92 8.88 -3.45
C TRP A 146 10.07 7.80 -4.54
N LEU A 147 9.42 6.64 -4.38
CA LEU A 147 9.48 5.58 -5.39
C LEU A 147 8.97 6.05 -6.74
N ARG A 148 7.82 6.74 -6.78
CA ARG A 148 7.23 7.25 -8.03
C ARG A 148 8.10 8.31 -8.71
N THR A 149 8.74 9.18 -7.92
CA THR A 149 9.55 10.27 -8.45
C THR A 149 10.92 9.78 -8.93
N PHE A 150 11.56 8.86 -8.20
CA PHE A 150 12.96 8.50 -8.45
C PHE A 150 13.15 7.15 -9.12
N ILE A 151 12.23 6.20 -8.96
CA ILE A 151 12.38 4.82 -9.45
C ILE A 151 11.50 4.55 -10.66
N SER A 152 10.22 4.90 -10.61
CA SER A 152 9.29 4.65 -11.74
C SER A 152 9.76 5.17 -13.10
N PRO A 153 10.37 6.37 -13.25
CA PRO A 153 10.81 6.87 -14.56
C PRO A 153 12.11 6.24 -15.07
N LEU A 154 12.80 5.43 -14.25
CA LEU A 154 14.06 4.80 -14.66
C LEU A 154 13.81 3.69 -15.69
N PRO A 155 14.77 3.44 -16.60
CA PRO A 155 14.69 2.32 -17.52
C PRO A 155 14.88 0.98 -16.81
N SER A 156 14.17 -0.05 -17.26
CA SER A 156 14.33 -1.45 -16.79
C SER A 156 15.48 -2.19 -17.48
N LYS A 157 16.35 -1.46 -18.19
CA LYS A 157 17.54 -1.96 -18.87
C LYS A 157 18.75 -1.13 -18.45
N PRO A 158 19.98 -1.69 -18.57
CA PRO A 158 21.20 -0.92 -18.43
C PRO A 158 21.15 0.35 -19.29
N SER A 159 21.66 1.47 -18.77
CA SER A 159 21.86 2.66 -19.59
C SER A 159 23.05 2.44 -20.54
N ALA A 160 23.13 3.21 -21.62
CA ALA A 160 24.29 3.17 -22.53
C ALA A 160 25.64 3.36 -21.81
N LYS A 161 25.65 4.14 -20.71
CA LYS A 161 26.85 4.34 -19.90
C LYS A 161 27.21 3.09 -19.08
N LEU A 162 26.20 2.42 -18.50
CA LEU A 162 26.40 1.17 -17.78
C LEU A 162 26.82 0.05 -18.74
N GLU A 163 26.21 -0.05 -19.92
CA GLU A 163 26.63 -0.98 -20.98
C GLU A 163 28.09 -0.75 -21.36
N GLY A 164 28.54 0.50 -21.45
CA GLY A 164 29.95 0.83 -21.66
C GLY A 164 30.88 0.21 -20.62
N PHE A 165 30.55 0.31 -19.32
CA PHE A 165 31.35 -0.33 -18.26
C PHE A 165 31.34 -1.87 -18.34
N LEU A 166 30.19 -2.46 -18.68
CA LEU A 166 30.03 -3.91 -18.78
C LEU A 166 30.79 -4.48 -19.98
N ALA A 167 30.83 -3.75 -21.10
CA ALA A 167 31.55 -4.13 -22.31
C ALA A 167 33.08 -3.95 -22.20
N LEU A 168 33.54 -3.01 -21.36
CA LEU A 168 34.98 -2.76 -21.11
C LEU A 168 35.64 -3.75 -20.14
N CYS A 169 34.88 -4.73 -19.63
CA CYS A 169 35.45 -5.85 -18.88
C CYS A 169 36.27 -6.76 -19.81
N ASP A 170 37.06 -7.68 -19.22
CA ASP A 170 37.91 -8.64 -19.98
C ASP A 170 37.11 -9.45 -21.01
N ARG A 171 35.82 -9.63 -20.73
CA ARG A 171 34.77 -10.10 -21.64
C ARG A 171 33.54 -9.24 -21.41
N ASP A 172 32.71 -9.09 -22.42
CA ASP A 172 31.41 -8.44 -22.26
C ASP A 172 30.52 -9.25 -21.31
N VAL A 173 30.23 -8.67 -20.14
CA VAL A 173 29.40 -9.29 -19.09
C VAL A 173 27.95 -8.78 -19.11
N THR A 174 27.54 -7.99 -20.10
CA THR A 174 26.22 -7.34 -20.14
C THR A 174 25.09 -8.36 -20.03
N ASN A 175 25.11 -9.39 -20.86
CA ASN A 175 24.09 -10.44 -20.86
C ASN A 175 24.08 -11.25 -19.56
N ASP A 176 25.25 -11.53 -18.98
CA ASP A 176 25.35 -12.27 -17.72
C ASP A 176 24.76 -11.49 -16.55
N VAL A 177 25.04 -10.19 -16.49
CA VAL A 177 24.52 -9.30 -15.44
C VAL A 177 22.99 -9.13 -15.57
N VAL A 178 22.48 -8.93 -16.78
CA VAL A 178 21.03 -8.80 -17.02
C VAL A 178 20.31 -10.10 -16.67
N ARG A 179 20.80 -11.24 -17.15
CA ARG A 179 20.22 -12.56 -16.85
C ARG A 179 20.24 -12.86 -15.36
N ARG A 180 21.36 -12.58 -14.68
CA ARG A 180 21.49 -12.79 -13.23
C ARG A 180 20.46 -11.95 -12.46
N ALA A 181 20.32 -10.67 -12.82
CA ALA A 181 19.35 -9.79 -12.19
C ALA A 181 17.91 -10.28 -12.35
N GLN A 182 17.54 -10.73 -13.55
CA GLN A 182 16.23 -11.31 -13.82
C GLN A 182 15.98 -12.56 -12.99
N VAL A 183 16.91 -13.52 -12.99
CA VAL A 183 16.77 -14.78 -12.24
C VAL A 183 16.60 -14.51 -10.74
N ILE A 184 17.47 -13.71 -10.14
CA ILE A 184 17.41 -13.45 -8.69
C ILE A 184 16.11 -12.75 -8.31
N LEU A 185 15.70 -11.73 -9.07
CA LEU A 185 14.48 -11.00 -8.78
C LEU A 185 13.22 -11.83 -9.03
N GLU A 186 13.25 -12.79 -9.95
CA GLU A 186 12.17 -13.78 -10.13
C GLU A 186 11.98 -14.65 -8.89
N VAL A 187 13.07 -15.04 -8.21
CA VAL A 187 12.95 -15.85 -6.98
C VAL A 187 12.46 -15.00 -5.80
N ILE A 188 12.82 -13.71 -5.75
CA ILE A 188 12.34 -12.79 -4.71
C ILE A 188 10.85 -12.44 -4.94
N PHE A 189 10.48 -12.15 -6.19
CA PHE A 189 9.13 -11.76 -6.62
C PHE A 189 8.57 -12.78 -7.64
N PRO A 190 8.17 -13.98 -7.21
CA PRO A 190 7.69 -15.01 -8.12
C PRO A 190 6.34 -14.59 -8.74
N SER A 191 6.24 -14.71 -10.06
CA SER A 191 4.96 -14.71 -10.77
C SER A 191 4.53 -16.16 -11.01
N SER A 192 3.28 -16.51 -10.72
CA SER A 192 2.74 -17.89 -10.81
C SER A 192 2.78 -18.51 -12.22
N ALA A 193 3.16 -17.75 -13.25
CA ALA A 193 3.31 -18.24 -14.62
C ALA A 193 4.26 -19.45 -14.78
N LEU A 194 5.13 -19.73 -13.80
CA LEU A 194 6.07 -20.86 -13.83
C LEU A 194 5.75 -21.98 -12.80
N GLY A 195 4.84 -21.75 -11.84
CA GLY A 195 4.64 -22.63 -10.67
C GLY A 195 3.41 -23.56 -10.74
N GLU A 196 2.55 -23.38 -11.72
CA GLU A 196 1.20 -23.97 -11.71
C GLU A 196 1.14 -25.40 -12.29
N ARG A 197 2.03 -26.29 -11.84
CA ARG A 197 1.90 -27.74 -12.12
C ARG A 197 1.57 -28.60 -10.92
N PHE A 198 1.41 -28.05 -9.71
CA PHE A 198 1.27 -28.92 -8.52
C PHE A 198 0.22 -28.59 -7.45
N VAL A 199 -0.59 -27.53 -7.52
CA VAL A 199 -1.68 -27.38 -6.53
C VAL A 199 -2.96 -26.87 -7.18
N THR A 200 -3.98 -27.70 -7.10
CA THR A 200 -5.33 -27.54 -7.61
C THR A 200 -6.18 -26.61 -6.75
N GLY A 201 -6.90 -25.70 -7.40
CA GLY A 201 -8.30 -25.38 -7.08
C GLY A 201 -8.55 -24.16 -6.20
N SER A 202 -9.10 -23.10 -6.82
CA SER A 202 -9.84 -21.98 -6.20
C SER A 202 -9.02 -20.77 -5.69
N LEU A 203 -8.44 -19.94 -6.58
CA LEU A 203 -8.04 -18.55 -6.24
C LEU A 203 -7.69 -17.59 -7.41
N GLN A 204 -8.17 -17.86 -8.64
CA GLN A 204 -7.72 -17.21 -9.88
C GLN A 204 -7.70 -15.66 -9.90
N SER A 205 -8.54 -14.96 -9.12
CA SER A 205 -8.56 -13.49 -9.09
C SER A 205 -7.55 -12.85 -8.14
N ALA A 206 -7.26 -13.48 -6.99
CA ALA A 206 -6.19 -13.00 -6.10
C ALA A 206 -4.82 -13.35 -6.69
N ASP A 207 -4.69 -14.53 -7.32
CA ASP A 207 -3.48 -14.95 -8.01
C ASP A 207 -3.09 -13.96 -9.13
N LEU A 208 -4.08 -13.41 -9.85
CA LEU A 208 -3.83 -12.40 -10.88
C LEU A 208 -3.35 -11.06 -10.30
N MET A 209 -3.98 -10.60 -9.21
CA MET A 209 -3.59 -9.36 -8.53
C MET A 209 -2.20 -9.49 -7.90
N ASP A 210 -1.88 -10.65 -7.34
CA ASP A 210 -0.58 -10.97 -6.77
C ASP A 210 0.50 -11.06 -7.86
N ASN A 211 0.18 -11.60 -9.04
CA ASN A 211 1.09 -11.61 -10.19
C ASN A 211 1.40 -10.17 -10.68
N ILE A 212 0.37 -9.33 -10.84
CA ILE A 212 0.57 -7.92 -11.25
C ILE A 212 1.40 -7.17 -10.20
N TRP A 213 1.12 -7.43 -8.92
CA TRP A 213 1.87 -6.86 -7.82
C TRP A 213 3.34 -7.29 -7.87
N ALA A 214 3.60 -8.60 -7.99
CA ALA A 214 4.95 -9.17 -8.02
C ALA A 214 5.76 -8.63 -9.21
N GLU A 215 5.18 -8.60 -10.40
CA GLU A 215 5.83 -8.08 -11.60
C GLU A 215 6.18 -6.59 -11.45
N GLN A 216 5.27 -5.79 -10.90
CA GLN A 216 5.52 -4.37 -10.68
C GLN A 216 6.67 -4.15 -9.67
N ARG A 217 6.71 -4.91 -8.57
CA ARG A 217 7.81 -4.83 -7.59
C ARG A 217 9.14 -5.28 -8.18
N ARG A 218 9.13 -6.36 -8.98
CA ARG A 218 10.29 -6.90 -9.70
C ARG A 218 10.90 -5.84 -10.61
N LEU A 219 10.07 -5.15 -11.40
CA LEU A 219 10.51 -4.08 -12.29
C LEU A 219 11.07 -2.87 -11.54
N GLU A 220 10.45 -2.47 -10.42
CA GLU A 220 10.93 -1.37 -9.57
C GLU A 220 12.31 -1.70 -8.97
N ALA A 221 12.51 -2.93 -8.49
CA ALA A 221 13.78 -3.38 -7.94
C ALA A 221 14.87 -3.45 -9.02
N LEU A 222 14.53 -3.94 -10.22
CA LEU A 222 15.46 -4.02 -11.35
C LEU A 222 15.93 -2.62 -11.81
N LYS A 223 15.01 -1.66 -11.90
CA LYS A 223 15.29 -0.25 -12.23
C LYS A 223 16.26 0.38 -11.23
N LEU A 224 15.99 0.20 -9.93
CA LEU A 224 16.84 0.69 -8.86
C LEU A 224 18.23 0.05 -8.92
N TYR A 225 18.30 -1.26 -9.13
CA TYR A 225 19.55 -2.00 -9.24
C TYR A 225 20.46 -1.44 -10.35
N PHE A 226 19.97 -1.27 -11.59
CA PHE A 226 20.81 -0.73 -12.66
C PHE A 226 21.27 0.70 -12.39
N ARG A 227 20.41 1.51 -11.76
CA ARG A 227 20.73 2.89 -11.39
C ARG A 227 21.85 2.97 -10.34
N VAL A 228 21.82 2.09 -9.34
CA VAL A 228 22.83 1.99 -8.29
C VAL A 228 24.13 1.40 -8.86
N LEU A 229 24.02 0.33 -9.66
CA LEU A 229 25.17 -0.30 -10.30
C LEU A 229 25.96 0.71 -11.15
N GLU A 230 25.30 1.51 -11.98
CA GLU A 230 25.97 2.57 -12.75
C GLU A 230 26.65 3.61 -11.85
N ALA A 231 25.98 4.01 -10.76
CA ALA A 231 26.54 4.98 -9.83
C ALA A 231 27.81 4.43 -9.15
N MET A 232 27.83 3.14 -8.79
CA MET A 232 28.99 2.47 -8.23
C MET A 232 30.10 2.32 -9.28
N CYS A 233 29.81 1.88 -10.50
CA CYS A 233 30.82 1.80 -11.57
C CYS A 233 31.50 3.13 -11.82
N ARG A 234 30.74 4.23 -11.84
CA ARG A 234 31.29 5.57 -12.00
C ARG A 234 32.18 5.98 -10.84
N ALA A 235 31.79 5.68 -9.60
CA ALA A 235 32.59 5.98 -8.41
C ALA A 235 33.88 5.15 -8.39
N GLU A 236 33.79 3.85 -8.65
CA GLU A 236 34.93 2.93 -8.68
C GLU A 236 35.93 3.29 -9.80
N ALA A 237 35.44 3.62 -10.99
CA ALA A 237 36.31 4.06 -12.08
C ALA A 237 37.07 5.36 -11.76
N GLN A 238 36.47 6.25 -10.96
CA GLN A 238 37.14 7.46 -10.48
C GLN A 238 38.19 7.16 -9.42
N ILE A 239 37.92 6.24 -8.50
CA ILE A 239 38.83 5.87 -7.40
C ILE A 239 40.02 5.07 -7.93
N LEU A 240 39.78 4.10 -8.81
CA LEU A 240 40.79 3.19 -9.32
C LEU A 240 41.57 3.78 -10.51
N HIS A 241 41.13 4.92 -11.05
CA HIS A 241 41.63 5.48 -12.32
C HIS A 241 41.68 4.44 -13.47
N ALA A 242 40.78 3.45 -13.42
CA ALA A 242 40.71 2.33 -14.34
C ALA A 242 39.29 2.16 -14.84
N THR A 243 39.14 1.85 -16.11
CA THR A 243 37.83 1.62 -16.75
C THR A 243 37.40 0.16 -16.71
N ASN A 244 38.34 -0.76 -16.50
CA ASN A 244 38.07 -2.19 -16.38
C ASN A 244 37.69 -2.53 -14.93
N LEU A 245 36.43 -2.90 -14.73
CA LEU A 245 35.85 -3.27 -13.43
C LEU A 245 35.49 -4.76 -13.36
N THR A 246 36.19 -5.61 -14.11
CA THR A 246 35.86 -7.04 -14.25
C THR A 246 35.72 -7.74 -12.90
N SER A 247 36.64 -7.51 -11.96
CA SER A 247 36.62 -8.14 -10.64
C SER A 247 35.36 -7.83 -9.84
N LEU A 248 34.81 -6.61 -9.99
CA LEU A 248 33.58 -6.18 -9.35
C LEU A 248 32.35 -6.71 -10.10
N LEU A 249 32.32 -6.53 -11.42
CA LEU A 249 31.15 -6.81 -12.26
C LEU A 249 30.93 -8.29 -12.54
N THR A 250 31.94 -9.13 -12.34
CA THR A 250 31.80 -10.60 -12.38
C THR A 250 31.47 -11.21 -11.02
N ASN A 251 31.60 -10.45 -9.92
CA ASN A 251 31.38 -10.96 -8.56
C ASN A 251 29.90 -11.22 -8.29
N GLU A 252 29.52 -12.48 -8.14
CA GLU A 252 28.12 -12.82 -7.96
C GLU A 252 27.55 -12.40 -6.60
N ARG A 253 28.37 -12.40 -5.54
CA ARG A 253 27.91 -11.99 -4.20
C ARG A 253 27.57 -10.51 -4.18
N PHE A 254 28.37 -9.69 -4.86
CA PHE A 254 28.11 -8.27 -5.03
C PHE A 254 26.73 -8.04 -5.67
N HIS A 255 26.44 -8.71 -6.79
CA HIS A 255 25.14 -8.61 -7.46
C HIS A 255 23.99 -9.10 -6.59
N ARG A 256 24.13 -10.28 -5.95
CA ARG A 256 23.10 -10.82 -5.03
C ARG A 256 22.76 -9.83 -3.93
N CYS A 257 23.76 -9.28 -3.24
CA CYS A 257 23.55 -8.31 -2.17
C CYS A 257 22.89 -7.02 -2.68
N MET A 258 23.32 -6.50 -3.83
CA MET A 258 22.75 -5.27 -4.38
C MET A 258 21.30 -5.46 -4.84
N LEU A 259 20.98 -6.59 -5.46
CA LEU A 259 19.62 -6.93 -5.89
C LEU A 259 18.71 -7.14 -4.68
N ALA A 260 19.17 -7.88 -3.67
CA ALA A 260 18.42 -8.07 -2.42
C ALA A 260 18.16 -6.72 -1.72
N CYS A 261 19.17 -5.85 -1.63
CA CYS A 261 19.00 -4.51 -1.06
C CYS A 261 18.01 -3.64 -1.87
N SER A 262 18.08 -3.74 -3.21
CA SER A 262 17.14 -3.01 -4.08
C SER A 262 15.70 -3.50 -3.90
N ALA A 263 15.51 -4.82 -3.78
CA ALA A 263 14.22 -5.43 -3.52
C ALA A 263 13.67 -5.04 -2.14
N GLU A 264 14.50 -5.09 -1.09
CA GLU A 264 14.14 -4.68 0.27
C GLU A 264 13.66 -3.22 0.31
N LEU A 265 14.38 -2.31 -0.36
CA LEU A 265 13.98 -0.91 -0.39
C LEU A 265 12.62 -0.72 -1.07
N VAL A 266 12.37 -1.44 -2.16
CA VAL A 266 11.07 -1.43 -2.84
C VAL A 266 9.96 -1.96 -1.91
N LEU A 267 10.17 -3.10 -1.25
CA LEU A 267 9.21 -3.68 -0.29
C LEU A 267 8.90 -2.73 0.87
N ALA A 268 9.94 -2.12 1.45
CA ALA A 268 9.81 -1.15 2.54
C ALA A 268 8.98 0.08 2.13
N THR A 269 9.13 0.56 0.90
CA THR A 269 8.38 1.74 0.42
C THR A 269 6.90 1.48 0.24
N HIS A 270 6.49 0.25 -0.10
CA HIS A 270 5.10 -0.16 -0.25
C HIS A 270 4.47 -0.65 1.06
N LYS A 271 5.19 -0.56 2.19
CA LYS A 271 4.77 -1.08 3.51
C LYS A 271 4.21 -2.50 3.43
N THR A 272 4.76 -3.32 2.54
CA THR A 272 4.26 -4.68 2.35
C THR A 272 4.88 -5.55 3.44
N VAL A 273 4.13 -5.78 4.52
CA VAL A 273 4.59 -6.51 5.72
C VAL A 273 4.90 -7.98 5.44
N THR A 274 4.52 -8.51 4.28
CA THR A 274 4.66 -9.92 3.93
C THR A 274 6.10 -10.37 3.67
N MET A 275 7.04 -9.45 3.39
CA MET A 275 8.45 -9.78 3.18
C MET A 275 9.35 -8.70 3.76
N LEU A 276 9.87 -8.95 4.95
CA LEU A 276 10.85 -8.11 5.62
C LEU A 276 12.21 -8.82 5.65
N PHE A 277 13.29 -8.05 5.70
CA PHE A 277 14.60 -8.59 6.02
C PHE A 277 14.57 -9.49 7.29
N PRO A 278 15.19 -10.68 7.30
CA PRO A 278 16.10 -11.24 6.30
C PRO A 278 15.44 -12.11 5.22
N ALA A 279 14.10 -12.21 5.15
CA ALA A 279 13.40 -13.15 4.27
C ALA A 279 13.70 -12.96 2.77
N VAL A 280 14.14 -11.76 2.36
CA VAL A 280 14.62 -11.48 1.00
C VAL A 280 15.90 -12.24 0.66
N LEU A 281 16.79 -12.47 1.65
CA LEU A 281 18.04 -13.20 1.46
C LEU A 281 17.86 -14.72 1.43
N GLU A 282 16.83 -15.24 2.11
CA GLU A 282 16.55 -16.68 2.15
C GLU A 282 16.11 -17.22 0.78
N ARG A 283 15.73 -16.34 -0.15
CA ARG A 283 15.26 -16.67 -1.51
C ARG A 283 16.30 -16.44 -2.60
N THR A 284 17.54 -16.05 -2.28
CA THR A 284 18.61 -15.79 -3.28
C THR A 284 19.71 -16.84 -3.27
#